data_AF-A0A151X258-F1
#
_entry.id   AF-A0A151X258-F1
#
_cell.length_a   1.000
_cell.length_b   1.000
_cell.length_c   1.000
_cell.angle_alpha   90.00
_cell.angle_beta   90.00
_cell.angle_gamma   90.00
#
_symmetry.space_group_name_H-M   'P 1'
#
loop_
_entity.id
_entity.type
_entity.pdbx_description
1 polymer ?
#
loop_
_entity_poly.entity_id
_entity_poly.type
_entity_poly.pdbx_seq_one_letter_code
_entity_poly.pdbx_strand_id
1 'polypeptide(L)'
;MEIGSRDRINFLDLTIIVYYNTIIFDNYNKPTCSGRFLNFYSHHPPCHKNGVVINLVDRILILSHPQFHETNLRNCIRTLLNYCYPLSTIFSIINNRLKYHSHNSWQKKVPLVAADKFFTIPYVKSISESFVPVASCLNKKTAYTIPNTLNKFINRGKDKLNHISQQGVVYKILE
;
A
#
# COMPACT_ATOMS: atom_id res chain seq x y z
N MET A 1 8.33 13.22 16.84
CA MET A 1 8.41 14.62 16.38
C MET A 1 9.02 14.62 14.99
N GLU A 2 8.25 15.00 13.97
CA GLU A 2 8.77 15.20 12.61
C GLU A 2 9.43 16.58 12.55
N ILE A 3 10.71 16.65 12.15
CA ILE A 3 11.53 17.87 12.15
C ILE A 3 11.93 18.14 10.69
N GLY A 4 11.64 19.34 10.19
CA GLY A 4 12.07 19.79 8.87
C GLY A 4 13.54 20.19 8.89
N SER A 5 14.27 19.93 7.79
CA SER A 5 15.65 20.37 7.63
C SER A 5 15.94 20.66 6.15
N ARG A 6 16.61 21.79 5.86
CA ARG A 6 17.10 22.16 4.51
C ARG A 6 16.03 21.98 3.41
N ASP A 7 14.91 22.71 3.54
CA ASP A 7 13.79 22.71 2.58
C ASP A 7 13.09 21.36 2.39
N ARG A 8 13.32 20.42 3.31
CA ARG A 8 12.70 19.09 3.29
C ARG A 8 12.02 18.78 4.60
N ILE A 9 10.88 18.12 4.51
CA ILE A 9 10.19 17.55 5.66
C ILE A 9 9.64 16.18 5.30
N ASN A 10 9.89 15.20 6.15
CA ASN A 10 9.34 13.86 6.01
C ASN A 10 7.99 13.81 6.71
N PHE A 11 6.96 13.36 6.00
CA PHE A 11 5.61 13.20 6.52
C PHE A 11 5.00 11.89 6.02
N LEU A 12 4.62 11.02 6.96
CA LEU A 12 4.11 9.67 6.67
C LEU A 12 5.06 8.89 5.75
N ASP A 13 4.65 8.79 4.48
CA ASP A 13 5.20 8.00 3.40
C ASP A 13 5.91 8.88 2.34
N LEU A 14 6.04 10.19 2.58
CA LEU A 14 6.58 11.14 1.62
C LEU A 14 7.66 12.02 2.23
N THR A 15 8.64 12.38 1.40
CA THR A 15 9.52 13.51 1.61
C THR A 15 8.93 14.66 0.82
N ILE A 16 8.51 15.71 1.51
CA ILE A 16 8.09 16.98 0.90
C ILE A 16 9.36 17.81 0.71
N ILE A 17 9.61 18.30 -0.50
CA ILE A 17 10.80 19.06 -0.85
C ILE A 17 10.35 20.38 -1.49
N VAL A 18 10.84 21.50 -0.98
CA VAL A 18 10.66 22.82 -1.59
C VAL A 18 11.81 23.05 -2.55
N TYR A 19 11.51 23.27 -3.83
CA TYR A 19 12.46 23.45 -4.90
C TYR A 19 12.01 24.61 -5.79
N TYR A 20 12.78 25.71 -5.80
CA TYR A 20 12.45 26.95 -6.52
C TYR A 20 10.98 27.37 -6.36
N ASN A 21 10.53 27.56 -5.12
CA ASN A 21 9.14 27.90 -4.76
C ASN A 21 8.07 26.89 -5.20
N THR A 22 8.45 25.70 -5.67
CA THR A 22 7.54 24.60 -6.00
C THR A 22 7.68 23.48 -4.99
N ILE A 23 6.59 22.77 -4.71
CA ILE A 23 6.61 21.58 -3.85
C ILE A 23 6.69 20.35 -4.74
N ILE A 24 7.71 19.52 -4.52
CA ILE A 24 7.85 18.20 -5.12
C ILE A 24 7.85 17.16 -4.02
N PHE A 25 7.43 15.95 -4.37
CA PHE A 25 7.31 14.84 -3.42
C PHE A 25 8.21 13.68 -3.85
N ASP A 26 8.80 13.00 -2.88
CA ASP A 26 9.52 11.75 -3.07
C ASP A 26 9.02 10.71 -2.07
N ASN A 27 9.20 9.42 -2.37
CA ASN A 27 8.85 8.36 -1.44
C ASN A 27 9.78 8.34 -0.24
N TYR A 28 9.20 8.27 0.95
CA TYR A 28 9.95 8.16 2.19
C TYR A 28 9.59 6.91 2.98
N ASN A 29 10.61 6.22 3.48
CA ASN A 29 10.45 5.19 4.49
C ASN A 29 11.09 5.70 5.79
N LYS A 30 10.33 5.63 6.89
CA LYS A 30 10.88 5.93 8.22
C LYS A 30 12.07 5.01 8.51
N PRO A 31 13.11 5.46 9.24
CA PRO A 31 14.23 4.60 9.64
C PRO A 31 13.80 3.35 10.42
N THR A 32 12.65 3.44 11.09
CA THR A 32 12.02 2.33 11.83
C THR A 32 11.20 1.40 10.94
N CYS A 33 11.10 1.66 9.63
CA CYS A 33 10.42 0.79 8.70
C CYS A 33 11.14 -0.56 8.64
N SER A 34 10.45 -1.62 9.05
CA SER A 34 10.99 -2.98 8.99
C SER A 34 11.22 -3.48 7.56
N GLY A 35 10.67 -2.80 6.56
CA GLY A 35 10.72 -3.20 5.16
C GLY A 35 10.06 -4.55 4.87
N ARG A 36 9.25 -5.08 5.81
CA ARG A 36 8.63 -6.40 5.72
C ARG A 36 7.38 -6.37 4.85
N PHE A 37 7.43 -7.13 3.76
CA PHE A 37 6.30 -7.36 2.87
C PHE A 37 5.87 -8.83 2.91
N LEU A 38 4.67 -9.08 2.39
CA LEU A 38 4.14 -10.43 2.26
C LEU A 38 5.02 -11.24 1.29
N ASN A 39 5.63 -12.33 1.75
CA ASN A 39 6.41 -13.21 0.88
C ASN A 39 5.52 -13.87 -0.19
N PHE A 40 6.00 -13.97 -1.43
CA PHE A 40 5.23 -14.53 -2.54
C PHE A 40 4.81 -15.99 -2.35
N TYR A 41 5.57 -16.79 -1.61
CA TYR A 41 5.27 -18.20 -1.34
C TYR A 41 4.44 -18.43 -0.07
N SER A 42 4.11 -17.37 0.67
CA SER A 42 3.26 -17.47 1.86
C SER A 42 1.85 -18.01 1.53
N HIS A 43 1.18 -18.60 2.53
CA HIS A 43 -0.18 -19.15 2.39
C HIS A 43 -1.24 -18.02 2.43
N HIS A 44 -1.20 -17.14 1.43
CA HIS A 44 -2.09 -16.01 1.27
C HIS A 44 -2.71 -16.01 -0.13
N PRO A 45 -3.91 -15.43 -0.28
CA PRO A 45 -4.55 -15.29 -1.58
C PRO A 45 -3.64 -14.58 -2.60
N PRO A 46 -3.67 -14.98 -3.88
CA PRO A 46 -2.94 -14.27 -4.94
C PRO A 46 -3.32 -12.79 -5.02
N CYS A 47 -4.58 -12.43 -4.77
CA CYS A 47 -5.02 -11.04 -4.81
C CYS A 47 -4.34 -10.16 -3.75
N HIS A 48 -4.03 -10.70 -2.56
CA HIS A 48 -3.29 -9.96 -1.53
C HIS A 48 -1.84 -9.71 -1.93
N LYS A 49 -1.18 -10.73 -2.51
CA LYS A 49 0.20 -10.62 -3.02
C LYS A 49 0.27 -9.60 -4.15
N ASN A 50 -0.65 -9.68 -5.11
CA ASN A 50 -0.75 -8.70 -6.19
C ASN A 50 -1.04 -7.30 -5.64
N GLY A 51 -1.89 -7.19 -4.62
CA GLY A 51 -2.19 -5.95 -3.92
C GLY A 51 -0.96 -5.27 -3.32
N VAL A 52 0.01 -6.04 -2.80
CA VAL A 52 1.29 -5.46 -2.32
C VAL A 52 2.03 -4.73 -3.44
N VAL A 53 2.16 -5.37 -4.61
CA VAL A 53 2.84 -4.76 -5.77
C VAL A 53 2.07 -3.55 -6.26
N ILE A 54 0.74 -3.66 -6.38
CA ILE A 54 -0.13 -2.56 -6.82
C ILE A 54 0.03 -1.33 -5.91
N ASN A 55 -0.06 -1.51 -4.59
CA ASN A 55 0.05 -0.42 -3.63
C ASN A 55 1.41 0.29 -3.70
N LEU A 56 2.51 -0.47 -3.81
CA LEU A 56 3.84 0.12 -3.92
C LEU A 56 4.02 0.90 -5.21
N VAL A 57 3.56 0.36 -6.35
CA VAL A 57 3.67 1.01 -7.66
C VAL A 57 2.78 2.25 -7.72
N ASP A 58 1.52 2.15 -7.28
CA ASP A 58 0.58 3.28 -7.27
C ASP A 58 1.09 4.43 -6.42
N ARG A 59 1.66 4.13 -5.24
CA ARG A 59 2.28 5.16 -4.40
C ARG A 59 3.37 5.93 -5.16
N ILE A 60 4.22 5.23 -5.91
CA ILE A 60 5.28 5.88 -6.70
C ILE A 60 4.66 6.74 -7.80
N LEU A 61 3.74 6.18 -8.59
CA LEU A 61 3.18 6.86 -9.75
C LEU A 61 2.30 8.07 -9.39
N ILE A 62 1.53 7.96 -8.30
CA ILE A 62 0.54 8.96 -7.90
C ILE A 62 1.17 10.04 -7.01
N LEU A 63 2.00 9.65 -6.04
CA LEU A 63 2.46 10.57 -5.00
C LEU A 63 3.83 11.16 -5.26
N SER A 64 4.74 10.48 -5.96
CA SER A 64 6.10 10.98 -6.17
C SER A 64 6.23 11.78 -7.47
N HIS A 65 7.12 12.76 -7.48
CA HIS A 65 7.42 13.56 -8.66
C HIS A 65 8.09 12.70 -9.75
N PRO A 66 7.77 12.88 -11.05
CA PRO A 66 8.30 12.04 -12.15
C PRO A 66 9.82 11.84 -12.15
N GLN A 67 10.57 12.85 -11.73
CA GLN A 67 12.04 12.78 -11.63
C GLN A 67 12.55 11.65 -10.71
N PHE A 68 11.75 11.23 -9.73
CA PHE A 68 12.11 10.18 -8.78
C PHE A 68 11.54 8.81 -9.14
N HIS A 69 10.69 8.71 -10.18
CA HIS A 69 9.99 7.47 -10.54
C HIS A 69 10.95 6.35 -10.88
N GLU A 70 12.00 6.62 -11.65
CA GLU A 70 12.97 5.60 -12.05
C GLU A 70 13.67 4.98 -10.82
N THR A 71 14.21 5.84 -9.95
CA THR A 71 14.92 5.40 -8.73
C THR A 71 13.98 4.64 -7.80
N ASN A 72 12.76 5.15 -7.60
CA ASN A 72 11.77 4.53 -6.73
C ASN A 72 11.26 3.20 -7.26
N LEU A 73 11.01 3.08 -8.57
CA LEU A 73 10.62 1.81 -9.20
C LEU A 73 11.75 0.79 -9.13
N ARG A 74 13.00 1.20 -9.36
CA ARG A 74 14.17 0.31 -9.22
C ARG A 74 14.28 -0.24 -7.80
N ASN A 75 14.12 0.62 -6.80
CA ASN A 75 14.14 0.20 -5.39
C ASN A 75 12.97 -0.72 -5.06
N CYS A 76 11.76 -0.40 -5.52
CA CYS A 76 10.58 -1.24 -5.38
C CYS A 76 10.78 -2.65 -5.95
N ILE A 77 11.29 -2.76 -7.18
CA ILE A 77 11.58 -4.04 -7.83
C ILE A 77 12.59 -4.85 -7.02
N ARG A 78 13.69 -4.23 -6.57
CA ARG A 78 14.69 -4.89 -5.71
C ARG A 78 14.06 -5.43 -4.42
N THR A 79 13.23 -4.63 -3.76
CA THR A 79 12.53 -5.05 -2.56
C THR A 79 11.60 -6.23 -2.84
N LEU A 80 10.80 -6.19 -3.90
CA LEU A 80 9.88 -7.28 -4.27
C LEU A 80 10.63 -8.58 -4.61
N LEU A 81 11.79 -8.50 -5.27
CA LEU A 81 12.64 -9.66 -5.54
C LEU A 81 13.14 -10.31 -4.24
N ASN A 82 13.51 -9.50 -3.23
CA ASN A 82 13.89 -10.01 -1.92
C ASN A 82 12.76 -10.79 -1.23
N TYR A 83 11.49 -10.48 -1.55
CA TYR A 83 10.30 -11.21 -1.08
C TYR A 83 9.80 -12.27 -2.05
N CYS A 84 10.67 -12.71 -2.97
CA CYS A 84 10.46 -13.80 -3.92
C CYS A 84 9.35 -13.57 -4.95
N TYR A 85 9.00 -12.32 -5.24
CA TYR A 85 8.04 -12.04 -6.31
C TYR A 85 8.66 -12.32 -7.69
N PRO A 86 8.02 -13.11 -8.55
CA PRO A 86 8.51 -13.34 -9.91
C PRO A 86 8.56 -12.05 -10.73
N LEU A 87 9.65 -11.83 -11.49
CA LEU A 87 9.80 -10.67 -12.37
C LEU A 87 8.64 -10.52 -13.35
N SER A 88 8.15 -11.62 -13.91
CA SER A 88 7.00 -11.63 -14.82
C SER A 88 5.76 -11.03 -14.18
N THR A 89 5.46 -11.41 -12.94
CA THR A 89 4.34 -10.85 -12.15
C THR A 89 4.55 -9.37 -11.87
N ILE A 90 5.75 -8.98 -11.43
CA ILE A 90 6.08 -7.58 -11.12
C ILE A 90 5.89 -6.70 -12.36
N PHE A 91 6.52 -7.04 -13.48
CA PHE A 91 6.43 -6.24 -14.70
C PHE A 91 5.03 -6.25 -15.31
N SER A 92 4.31 -7.37 -15.25
CA SER A 92 2.91 -7.43 -15.68
C SER A 92 2.04 -6.44 -14.91
N ILE A 93 2.17 -6.40 -13.58
CA ILE A 93 1.43 -5.46 -12.73
C ILE A 93 1.85 -4.02 -13.01
N ILE A 94 3.16 -3.72 -13.08
CA ILE A 94 3.66 -2.37 -13.38
C ILE A 94 3.08 -1.86 -14.70
N ASN A 95 3.15 -2.66 -15.77
CA ASN A 95 2.62 -2.29 -17.07
C ASN A 95 1.12 -2.03 -17.05
N ASN A 96 0.35 -2.87 -16.32
CA ASN A 96 -1.08 -2.67 -16.15
C ASN A 96 -1.40 -1.38 -15.37
N ARG A 97 -0.63 -1.06 -14.33
CA ARG A 97 -0.83 0.18 -13.55
C ARG A 97 -0.43 1.43 -14.34
N LEU A 98 0.65 1.39 -15.10
CA LEU A 98 1.03 2.47 -16.02
C LEU A 98 -0.11 2.75 -17.01
N LYS A 99 -0.61 1.72 -17.70
CA LYS A 99 -1.77 1.85 -18.60
C LYS A 99 -2.99 2.42 -17.88
N TYR A 100 -3.29 1.91 -16.69
CA TYR A 100 -4.43 2.39 -15.90
C TYR A 100 -4.33 3.89 -15.62
N HIS A 101 -3.17 4.40 -15.19
CA HIS A 101 -2.99 5.82 -14.89
C HIS A 101 -2.82 6.70 -16.13
N SER A 102 -2.29 6.17 -17.23
CA SER A 102 -2.22 6.89 -18.51
C SER A 102 -3.59 7.08 -19.17
N HIS A 103 -4.50 6.11 -19.05
CA HIS A 103 -5.81 6.15 -19.71
C HIS A 103 -6.94 6.71 -18.82
N ASN A 104 -6.76 6.82 -17.50
CA ASN A 104 -7.78 7.30 -16.56
C ASN A 104 -7.81 8.81 -16.33
N SER A 105 -7.18 9.62 -17.19
CA SER A 105 -7.16 11.07 -17.01
C SER A 105 -8.58 11.69 -16.91
N TRP A 106 -9.64 11.03 -17.41
CA TRP A 106 -11.03 11.53 -17.32
C TRP A 106 -12.11 10.44 -17.27
N GLN A 107 -12.03 9.42 -16.40
CA GLN A 107 -13.20 8.58 -16.15
C GLN A 107 -14.14 9.27 -15.14
N LYS A 108 -15.26 9.78 -15.66
CA LYS A 108 -16.43 10.29 -14.91
C LYS A 108 -16.70 9.38 -13.71
N LYS A 109 -16.93 9.99 -12.53
CA LYS A 109 -17.50 9.30 -11.35
C LYS A 109 -18.71 8.49 -11.83
N VAL A 110 -18.54 7.17 -11.96
CA VAL A 110 -19.66 6.26 -12.19
C VAL A 110 -20.61 6.46 -11.01
N PRO A 111 -21.94 6.56 -11.22
CA PRO A 111 -22.88 6.80 -10.13
C PRO A 111 -22.66 5.75 -9.04
N LEU A 112 -22.89 6.11 -7.77
CA LEU A 112 -22.86 5.23 -6.60
C LEU A 112 -23.47 3.86 -6.97
N VAL A 113 -22.62 2.91 -7.33
CA VAL A 113 -23.03 1.55 -7.65
C VAL A 113 -23.53 0.98 -6.34
N ALA A 114 -24.73 0.36 -6.36
CA ALA A 114 -25.29 -0.32 -5.21
C ALA A 114 -24.20 -1.16 -4.53
N ALA A 115 -24.12 -1.10 -3.20
CA ALA A 115 -23.04 -1.72 -2.45
C ALA A 115 -22.84 -3.18 -2.88
N ASP A 116 -21.65 -3.50 -3.37
CA ASP A 116 -21.28 -4.86 -3.75
C ASP A 116 -21.55 -5.82 -2.59
N LYS A 117 -22.30 -6.89 -2.85
CA LYS A 117 -22.54 -7.94 -1.85
C LYS A 117 -21.34 -8.89 -1.86
N PHE A 118 -20.73 -9.11 -0.70
CA PHE A 118 -19.59 -10.01 -0.56
C PHE A 118 -19.97 -11.33 0.12
N PHE A 119 -19.30 -12.39 -0.29
CA PHE A 119 -19.26 -13.69 0.37
C PHE A 119 -17.86 -13.85 0.98
N THR A 120 -17.79 -13.86 2.31
CA THR A 120 -16.52 -13.85 3.04
C THR A 120 -16.17 -15.25 3.52
N ILE A 121 -14.95 -15.70 3.26
CA ILE A 121 -14.47 -17.02 3.67
C ILE A 121 -12.99 -16.96 4.10
N PRO A 122 -12.58 -17.68 5.15
CA PRO A 122 -11.16 -17.85 5.48
C PRO A 122 -10.38 -18.43 4.31
N TYR A 123 -9.20 -17.91 4.02
CA TYR A 123 -8.38 -18.41 2.91
C TYR A 123 -7.72 -19.74 3.27
N VAL A 124 -8.09 -20.77 2.53
CA VAL A 124 -7.42 -22.06 2.46
C VAL A 124 -7.24 -22.36 0.98
N LYS A 125 -5.98 -22.46 0.54
CA LYS A 125 -5.65 -22.70 -0.88
C LYS A 125 -6.46 -23.90 -1.41
N SER A 126 -6.91 -23.82 -2.67
CA SER A 126 -7.77 -24.79 -3.33
C SER A 126 -9.21 -24.86 -2.80
N ILE A 127 -9.41 -24.94 -1.48
CA ILE A 127 -10.76 -25.03 -0.88
C ILE A 127 -11.50 -23.71 -1.07
N SER A 128 -10.97 -22.61 -0.55
CA SER A 128 -11.66 -21.32 -0.60
C SER A 128 -11.78 -20.78 -2.01
N GLU A 129 -10.83 -21.12 -2.89
CA GLU A 129 -10.85 -20.73 -4.31
C GLU A 129 -11.98 -21.41 -5.09
N SER A 130 -12.39 -22.63 -4.69
CA SER A 130 -13.53 -23.34 -5.28
C SER A 130 -14.89 -22.65 -5.01
N PHE A 131 -14.97 -21.74 -4.04
CA PHE A 131 -16.19 -20.98 -3.75
C PHE A 131 -16.40 -19.77 -4.66
N VAL A 132 -15.40 -19.39 -5.46
CA VAL A 132 -15.52 -18.28 -6.42
C VAL A 132 -16.69 -18.45 -7.41
N PRO A 133 -16.85 -19.61 -8.08
CA PRO A 133 -18.02 -19.85 -8.94
C PRO A 133 -19.32 -19.83 -8.15
N VAL A 134 -19.35 -20.42 -6.94
CA VAL A 134 -20.55 -20.46 -6.08
C VAL A 134 -21.01 -19.06 -5.68
N ALA A 135 -20.09 -18.20 -5.25
CA ALA A 135 -20.39 -16.82 -4.90
C ALA A 135 -20.90 -16.03 -6.13
N SER A 136 -20.31 -16.27 -7.30
CA SER A 136 -20.72 -15.65 -8.56
C SER A 136 -22.17 -16.03 -8.92
N CYS A 137 -22.56 -17.30 -8.75
CA CYS A 137 -23.95 -17.76 -8.96
C CYS A 137 -24.96 -17.03 -8.05
N LEU A 138 -24.51 -16.54 -6.89
CA LEU A 138 -25.34 -15.78 -5.94
C LEU A 138 -25.28 -14.27 -6.16
N ASN A 139 -24.69 -13.80 -7.27
CA ASN A 139 -24.40 -12.38 -7.54
C ASN A 139 -23.60 -11.73 -6.38
N LYS A 140 -22.63 -12.46 -5.82
CA LYS A 140 -21.73 -11.98 -4.76
C LYS A 140 -20.27 -12.09 -5.17
N LYS A 141 -19.46 -11.14 -4.70
CA LYS A 141 -17.99 -11.19 -4.84
C LYS A 141 -17.38 -11.99 -3.70
N THR A 142 -16.38 -12.82 -3.98
CA THR A 142 -15.68 -13.57 -2.92
C THR A 142 -14.64 -12.66 -2.24
N ALA A 143 -14.63 -12.65 -0.92
CA ALA A 143 -13.65 -11.96 -0.10
C ALA A 143 -12.94 -12.96 0.82
N TYR A 144 -11.60 -12.93 0.81
CA TYR A 144 -10.79 -13.84 1.60
C TYR A 144 -10.35 -13.22 2.92
N THR A 145 -10.59 -13.91 4.04
CA THR A 145 -10.08 -13.52 5.35
C THR A 145 -8.89 -14.36 5.76
N ILE A 146 -7.99 -13.78 6.56
CA ILE A 146 -6.84 -14.49 7.12
C ILE A 146 -7.06 -14.60 8.62
N PRO A 147 -7.45 -15.77 9.16
CA PRO A 147 -7.84 -15.90 10.57
C PRO A 147 -6.65 -15.74 11.54
N ASN A 148 -5.42 -16.00 11.08
CA ASN A 148 -4.20 -15.91 11.87
C ASN A 148 -3.54 -14.53 11.73
N THR A 149 -4.24 -13.48 12.16
CA THR A 149 -3.67 -12.12 12.17
C THR A 149 -2.65 -11.95 13.30
N LEU A 150 -1.55 -11.23 13.02
CA LEU A 150 -0.54 -10.89 14.02
C LEU A 150 -1.06 -10.08 15.20
N ASN A 151 -2.25 -9.46 15.10
CA ASN A 151 -2.86 -8.69 16.18
C ASN A 151 -3.08 -9.52 17.47
N LYS A 152 -3.19 -10.85 17.36
CA LYS A 152 -3.27 -11.74 18.54
C LYS A 152 -1.94 -11.84 19.31
N PHE A 153 -0.82 -11.61 18.63
CA PHE A 153 0.53 -11.78 19.19
C PHE A 153 1.25 -10.45 19.40
N ILE A 154 0.99 -9.46 18.55
CA ILE A 154 1.63 -8.14 18.54
C ILE A 154 0.55 -7.11 18.87
N ASN A 155 0.36 -6.87 20.17
CA ASN A 155 -0.47 -5.77 20.65
C ASN A 155 0.30 -4.46 20.55
N ARG A 156 -0.43 -3.33 20.57
CA ARG A 156 0.15 -1.99 20.40
C ARG A 156 1.23 -1.64 21.43
N GLY A 157 1.37 -2.38 22.53
CA GLY A 157 2.46 -2.26 23.51
C GLY A 157 2.63 -0.86 24.12
N LYS A 158 1.65 0.02 23.89
CA LYS A 158 1.65 1.41 24.33
C LYS A 158 0.70 1.51 25.50
N ASP A 159 1.21 2.08 26.59
CA ASP A 159 0.38 2.45 27.73
C ASP A 159 -0.67 3.47 27.32
N LYS A 160 -1.86 3.33 27.89
CA LYS A 160 -2.95 4.26 27.63
C LYS A 160 -2.62 5.59 28.33
N LEU A 161 -2.20 6.59 27.54
CA LEU A 161 -1.94 7.93 28.04
C LEU A 161 -3.26 8.65 28.38
N ASN A 162 -3.25 9.44 29.44
CA ASN A 162 -4.35 10.34 29.80
C ASN A 162 -4.61 11.34 28.66
N HIS A 163 -5.88 11.74 28.52
CA HIS A 163 -6.35 12.54 27.37
C HIS A 163 -5.62 13.88 27.21
N ILE A 164 -5.18 14.48 28.31
CA ILE A 164 -4.46 15.77 28.33
C ILE A 164 -3.02 15.60 27.83
N SER A 165 -2.41 14.43 28.05
CA SER A 165 -1.04 14.12 27.64
C SER A 165 -0.90 13.76 26.15
N GLN A 166 -1.99 13.84 25.37
CA GLN A 166 -2.04 13.50 23.95
C GLN A 166 -1.88 14.72 23.01
N GLN A 167 -1.77 15.94 23.55
CA GLN A 167 -1.62 17.17 22.77
C GLN A 167 -0.15 17.49 22.46
N GLY A 168 0.14 18.07 21.30
CA GLY A 168 1.47 18.61 20.95
C GLY A 168 2.59 17.58 20.72
N VAL A 169 2.28 16.28 20.67
CA VAL A 169 3.30 15.21 20.67
C VAL A 169 3.93 14.95 19.29
N VAL A 170 3.27 15.37 18.21
CA VAL A 170 3.58 14.89 16.85
C VAL A 170 4.49 15.85 16.06
N TYR A 171 4.28 17.17 16.14
CA TYR A 171 4.98 18.18 15.34
C TYR A 171 5.57 19.28 16.22
N LYS A 172 6.81 19.70 15.92
CA LYS A 172 7.43 20.91 16.47
C LYS A 172 8.15 21.60 15.31
N ILE A 173 7.80 22.87 15.10
CA ILE A 173 8.51 23.74 14.18
C ILE A 173 9.66 24.34 15.00
N LEU A 174 10.90 24.14 14.54
CA LEU A 174 12.05 24.82 15.11
C LEU A 174 12.19 26.14 14.34
N GLU A 175 12.03 27.26 15.05
CA GLU A 175 12.42 28.59 14.58
C GLU A 175 13.94 28.74 14.57
#